data_AF-A0A1V9X4Q9-F1
#
_entry.id   AF-A0A1V9X4Q9-F1
#
_cell.length_a   1.000
_cell.length_b   1.000
_cell.length_c   1.000
_cell.angle_alpha   90.00
_cell.angle_beta   90.00
_cell.angle_gamma   90.00
#
_symmetry.space_group_name_H-M   'P 1'
#
loop_
_entity.id
_entity.type
_entity.pdbx_description
1 polymer ?
#
loop_
_entity_poly.entity_id
_entity_poly.type
_entity_poly.pdbx_seq_one_letter_code
_entity_poly.pdbx_strand_id
1 'polypeptide(L)'
;MEEAALATSSKEIFEQMAVYVAQDCTIYTQDVIDLCTSHTDIEWKSVVLLVPVRLGGETINVNYVHAIKRILADPKTNCIGIIGGKPKHSLYFIGFQANKMVFLDPHYLQNSIKMSKRNFSVSSYHCTAARKISFSKLDPSATIGFYCKTRRDFEEFSATIQDITLGRCGRPRGEYPVFVVTEGSAAITNHTDALGSSEDRVLKVRRHVITQQGTVRREFEEYVVL
;
A
#
# COMPACT_ATOMS: atom_id res chain seq x y z
N MET A 1 33.80 21.06 -11.81
CA MET A 1 34.01 19.65 -12.19
C MET A 1 33.39 18.67 -11.18
N GLU A 2 33.63 18.84 -9.88
CA GLU A 2 33.15 17.88 -8.85
C GLU A 2 31.62 17.91 -8.58
N GLU A 3 30.99 19.08 -8.70
CA GLU A 3 29.53 19.24 -8.56
C GLU A 3 28.76 18.58 -9.71
N ALA A 4 29.32 18.63 -10.93
CA ALA A 4 28.79 17.92 -12.07
C ALA A 4 28.92 16.39 -11.89
N ALA A 5 30.02 15.90 -11.32
CA ALA A 5 30.20 14.47 -11.05
C ALA A 5 29.22 13.92 -10.00
N LEU A 6 28.93 14.65 -8.91
CA LEU A 6 27.90 14.25 -7.94
C LEU A 6 26.49 14.29 -8.53
N ALA A 7 26.19 15.30 -9.35
CA ALA A 7 24.90 15.41 -10.03
C ALA A 7 24.70 14.25 -11.03
N THR A 8 25.75 13.89 -11.79
CA THR A 8 25.74 12.73 -12.70
C THR A 8 25.54 11.42 -11.94
N SER A 9 26.28 11.20 -10.84
CA SER A 9 26.14 9.99 -10.01
C SER A 9 24.76 9.88 -9.35
N SER A 10 24.18 10.99 -8.89
CA SER A 10 22.82 10.99 -8.32
C SER A 10 21.77 10.66 -9.39
N LYS A 11 21.95 11.17 -10.60
CA LYS A 11 21.06 10.92 -11.74
C LYS A 11 21.09 9.45 -12.15
N GLU A 12 22.28 8.84 -12.18
CA GLU A 12 22.47 7.40 -12.44
C GLU A 12 21.75 6.53 -11.39
N ILE A 13 21.76 6.91 -10.11
CA ILE A 13 21.05 6.17 -9.05
C ILE A 13 19.53 6.17 -9.29
N PHE A 14 18.96 7.32 -9.63
CA PHE A 14 17.51 7.41 -9.87
C PHE A 14 17.09 6.75 -11.19
N GLU A 15 17.96 6.70 -12.19
CA GLU A 15 17.70 5.98 -13.45
C GLU A 15 17.65 4.45 -13.27
N GLN A 16 18.28 3.95 -12.19
CA GLN A 16 18.29 2.54 -11.77
C GLN A 16 17.23 2.22 -10.69
N MET A 17 16.31 3.16 -10.41
CA MET A 17 15.22 2.99 -9.48
C MET A 17 13.86 3.15 -10.17
N ALA A 18 12.97 2.21 -9.91
CA ALA A 18 11.58 2.26 -10.32
C ALA A 18 10.68 2.53 -9.10
N VAL A 19 9.52 3.12 -9.35
CA VAL A 19 8.46 3.30 -8.34
C VAL A 19 7.19 2.67 -8.86
N TYR A 20 6.65 1.72 -8.10
CA TYR A 20 5.39 1.07 -8.39
C TYR A 20 4.36 1.44 -7.32
N VAL A 21 3.22 1.98 -7.74
CA VAL A 21 2.10 2.28 -6.85
C VAL A 21 1.02 1.24 -7.09
N ALA A 22 0.71 0.46 -6.05
CA ALA A 22 -0.31 -0.57 -6.12
C ALA A 22 -1.69 0.05 -6.41
N GLN A 23 -2.45 -0.60 -7.28
CA GLN A 23 -3.84 -0.25 -7.59
C GLN A 23 -4.76 -1.17 -6.78
N ASP A 24 -5.86 -0.63 -6.25
CA ASP A 24 -6.89 -1.41 -5.55
C ASP A 24 -6.34 -2.31 -4.41
N CYS A 25 -5.34 -1.81 -3.68
CA CYS A 25 -4.62 -2.55 -2.64
C CYS A 25 -4.02 -3.89 -3.14
N THR A 26 -3.68 -3.97 -4.42
CA THR A 26 -3.17 -5.17 -5.07
C THR A 26 -1.87 -4.89 -5.80
N ILE A 27 -0.84 -5.68 -5.51
CA ILE A 27 0.42 -5.69 -6.23
C ILE A 27 0.36 -6.82 -7.24
N TYR A 28 0.48 -6.46 -8.51
CA TYR A 28 0.56 -7.39 -9.63
C TYR A 28 2.02 -7.70 -9.93
N THR A 29 2.44 -8.96 -9.75
CA THR A 29 3.86 -9.32 -9.82
C THR A 29 4.43 -9.12 -11.21
N GLN A 30 3.65 -9.36 -12.28
CA GLN A 30 4.12 -9.18 -13.65
C GLN A 30 4.41 -7.71 -13.95
N ASP A 31 3.52 -6.80 -13.52
CA ASP A 31 3.70 -5.37 -13.73
C ASP A 31 4.99 -4.85 -13.07
N VAL A 32 5.31 -5.35 -11.87
CA VAL A 32 6.55 -4.99 -11.17
C VAL A 32 7.77 -5.56 -11.90
N ILE A 33 7.72 -6.81 -12.35
CA ILE A 33 8.82 -7.44 -13.08
C ILE A 33 9.09 -6.66 -14.37
N ASP A 34 8.06 -6.42 -15.17
CA ASP A 34 8.17 -5.70 -16.44
C ASP A 34 8.72 -4.28 -16.25
N LEU A 35 8.28 -3.59 -15.19
CA LEU A 35 8.79 -2.28 -14.81
C LEU A 35 10.30 -2.33 -14.51
N CYS A 36 10.73 -3.34 -13.74
CA CYS A 36 12.12 -3.49 -13.31
C CYS A 36 13.05 -3.98 -14.42
N THR A 37 12.54 -4.68 -15.43
CA THR A 37 13.31 -5.23 -16.57
C THR A 37 13.12 -4.45 -17.87
N SER A 38 12.47 -3.29 -17.83
CA SER A 38 12.12 -2.48 -19.01
C SER A 38 13.30 -1.98 -19.84
N HIS A 39 14.51 -1.96 -19.29
CA HIS A 39 15.72 -1.46 -19.97
C HIS A 39 16.67 -2.61 -20.29
N THR A 40 17.13 -2.69 -21.54
CA THR A 40 17.94 -3.81 -22.05
C THR A 40 19.32 -3.93 -21.41
N ASP A 41 19.84 -2.83 -20.88
CA ASP A 41 21.21 -2.76 -20.35
C ASP A 41 21.29 -3.09 -18.85
N ILE A 42 20.15 -3.24 -18.17
CA ILE A 42 20.07 -3.48 -16.73
C ILE A 42 19.20 -4.70 -16.50
N GLU A 43 19.76 -5.73 -15.86
CA GLU A 43 19.04 -6.97 -15.54
C GLU A 43 17.85 -6.72 -14.61
N TRP A 44 17.99 -5.82 -13.64
CA TRP A 44 16.94 -5.46 -12.68
C TRP A 44 17.16 -4.06 -12.11
N LYS A 45 16.15 -3.18 -12.24
CA LYS A 45 16.09 -1.91 -11.50
C LYS A 45 15.58 -2.13 -10.09
N SER A 46 16.20 -1.48 -9.11
CA SER A 46 15.66 -1.44 -7.74
C SER A 46 14.25 -0.84 -7.74
N VAL A 47 13.35 -1.30 -6.87
CA VAL A 47 11.96 -0.84 -6.86
C VAL A 47 11.49 -0.40 -5.49
N VAL A 48 10.86 0.76 -5.45
CA VAL A 48 10.06 1.22 -4.31
C VAL A 48 8.60 0.89 -4.59
N LEU A 49 8.02 0.04 -3.75
CA LEU A 49 6.61 -0.33 -3.80
C LEU A 49 5.85 0.54 -2.82
N LEU A 50 4.82 1.24 -3.29
CA LEU A 50 3.91 2.03 -2.47
C LEU A 50 2.53 1.41 -2.54
N VAL A 51 1.97 1.04 -1.39
CA VAL A 51 0.65 0.42 -1.30
C VAL A 51 -0.28 1.34 -0.52
N PRO A 52 -1.09 2.17 -1.21
CA PRO A 52 -2.18 2.90 -0.58
C PRO A 52 -3.19 1.91 -0.01
N VAL A 53 -3.54 2.06 1.27
CA VAL A 53 -4.46 1.18 1.99
C VAL A 53 -5.45 1.98 2.81
N ARG A 54 -6.65 1.41 3.00
CA ARG A 54 -7.64 1.89 3.96
C ARG A 54 -7.88 0.83 5.03
N LEU A 55 -7.30 1.05 6.20
CA LEU A 55 -7.26 0.13 7.34
C LEU A 55 -8.51 0.19 8.22
N GLY A 56 -9.57 0.88 7.79
CA GLY A 56 -10.80 1.07 8.55
C GLY A 56 -11.66 2.23 8.05
N GLY A 57 -12.78 2.45 8.72
CA GLY A 57 -13.73 3.54 8.43
C GLY A 57 -13.23 4.88 8.97
N GLU A 58 -13.45 5.10 10.27
CA GLU A 58 -13.01 6.29 11.00
C GLU A 58 -11.73 6.04 11.83
N THR A 59 -11.58 4.80 12.32
CA THR A 59 -10.42 4.36 13.09
C THR A 59 -9.89 3.06 12.49
N ILE A 60 -8.63 2.74 12.78
CA ILE A 60 -8.03 1.48 12.33
C ILE A 60 -8.79 0.30 12.95
N ASN A 61 -9.16 -0.67 12.11
CA ASN A 61 -9.66 -1.95 12.55
C ASN A 61 -8.54 -2.73 13.25
N VAL A 62 -8.79 -3.14 14.49
CA VAL A 62 -7.83 -3.85 15.35
C VAL A 62 -7.30 -5.14 14.72
N ASN A 63 -8.06 -5.77 13.82
CA ASN A 63 -7.64 -6.99 13.13
C ASN A 63 -6.42 -6.76 12.22
N TYR A 64 -6.22 -5.53 11.72
CA TYR A 64 -5.05 -5.20 10.92
C TYR A 64 -3.80 -4.89 11.74
N VAL A 65 -3.93 -4.60 13.04
CA VAL A 65 -2.80 -4.18 13.88
C VAL A 65 -1.73 -5.27 13.95
N HIS A 66 -2.12 -6.54 14.04
CA HIS A 66 -1.17 -7.65 14.06
C HIS A 66 -0.41 -7.77 12.73
N ALA A 67 -1.12 -7.67 11.60
CA ALA A 67 -0.51 -7.73 10.28
C ALA A 67 0.46 -6.56 10.04
N ILE A 68 0.09 -5.34 10.41
CA ILE A 68 0.97 -4.15 10.31
C ILE A 68 2.23 -4.32 11.14
N LYS A 69 2.12 -4.85 12.36
CA LYS A 69 3.30 -5.14 13.20
C LYS A 69 4.21 -6.18 12.56
N ARG A 70 3.67 -7.25 11.97
CA ARG A 70 4.46 -8.25 11.23
C ARG A 70 5.16 -7.62 10.03
N ILE A 71 4.44 -6.81 9.26
CA ILE A 71 4.98 -6.07 8.11
C ILE A 71 6.15 -5.17 8.53
N LEU A 72 6.05 -4.48 9.66
CA LEU A 72 7.12 -3.60 10.14
C LEU A 72 8.28 -4.34 10.81
N ALA A 73 8.05 -5.55 11.33
CA ALA A 73 9.05 -6.31 12.11
C ALA A 73 9.84 -7.31 11.26
N ASP A 74 9.23 -7.88 10.22
CA ASP A 74 9.87 -8.93 9.43
C ASP A 74 10.85 -8.31 8.42
N PRO A 75 12.17 -8.56 8.53
CA PRO A 75 13.17 -7.98 7.65
C PRO A 75 12.97 -8.38 6.18
N LYS A 76 12.35 -9.53 5.91
CA LYS A 76 12.13 -10.02 4.53
C LYS A 76 11.08 -9.22 3.78
N THR A 77 10.26 -8.45 4.49
CA THR A 77 9.30 -7.54 3.84
C THR A 77 10.00 -6.32 3.25
N ASN A 78 11.23 -6.00 3.66
CA ASN A 78 11.93 -4.77 3.29
C ASN A 78 11.06 -3.51 3.43
N CYS A 79 10.25 -3.45 4.51
CA CYS A 79 9.39 -2.30 4.77
C CYS A 79 10.22 -1.06 5.10
N ILE A 80 9.97 0.02 4.37
CA ILE A 80 10.59 1.33 4.61
C ILE A 80 9.68 2.24 5.42
N GLY A 81 8.63 1.71 6.05
CA GLY A 81 7.71 2.46 6.90
C GLY A 81 6.39 2.80 6.23
N ILE A 82 5.59 3.62 6.92
CA ILE A 82 4.21 3.94 6.56
C ILE A 82 4.05 5.45 6.60
N ILE A 83 3.51 6.04 5.54
CA ILE A 83 3.09 7.44 5.53
C ILE A 83 1.57 7.51 5.71
N GLY A 84 1.09 8.47 6.48
CA GLY A 84 -0.35 8.63 6.70
C GLY A 84 -0.64 9.76 7.67
N GLY A 85 -1.86 9.81 8.18
CA GLY A 85 -2.29 10.81 9.16
C GLY A 85 -3.48 11.62 8.69
N LYS A 86 -3.96 12.48 9.58
CA LYS A 86 -5.16 13.28 9.35
C LYS A 86 -4.84 14.48 8.46
N PRO A 87 -5.83 15.11 7.82
CA PRO A 87 -5.63 16.38 7.13
C PRO A 87 -4.88 17.39 8.01
N LYS A 88 -3.81 18.01 7.48
CA LYS A 88 -2.90 18.93 8.19
C LYS A 88 -2.13 18.30 9.37
N HIS A 89 -2.06 16.97 9.43
CA HIS A 89 -1.33 16.23 10.47
C HIS A 89 -0.73 14.91 9.92
N SER A 90 0.04 15.00 8.83
CA SER A 90 0.74 13.86 8.21
C SER A 90 1.98 13.43 8.99
N LEU A 91 2.14 12.13 9.22
CA LEU A 91 3.25 11.54 9.97
C LEU A 91 3.93 10.44 9.14
N TYR A 92 5.20 10.20 9.43
CA TYR A 92 5.95 9.08 8.88
C TYR A 92 6.27 8.08 9.98
N PHE A 93 5.67 6.90 9.90
CA PHE A 93 5.82 5.83 10.87
C PHE A 93 6.94 4.89 10.47
N ILE A 94 7.89 4.70 11.39
CA ILE A 94 9.13 3.95 11.14
C ILE A 94 9.20 2.63 11.91
N GLY A 95 8.21 2.34 12.75
CA GLY A 95 8.17 1.11 13.54
C GLY A 95 7.12 1.17 14.65
N PHE A 96 7.22 0.25 15.61
CA PHE A 96 6.30 0.18 16.73
C PHE A 96 6.99 -0.25 18.03
N GLN A 97 6.35 0.05 19.15
CA GLN A 97 6.68 -0.50 20.45
C GLN A 97 5.39 -0.85 21.19
N ALA A 98 5.27 -2.10 21.63
CA ALA A 98 4.06 -2.63 22.26
C ALA A 98 2.80 -2.34 21.41
N ASN A 99 1.91 -1.47 21.88
CA ASN A 99 0.71 -1.04 21.14
C ASN A 99 0.74 0.42 20.68
N LYS A 100 1.93 0.93 20.37
CA LYS A 100 2.14 2.29 19.86
C LYS A 100 3.04 2.27 18.63
N MET A 101 2.72 3.09 17.64
CA MET A 101 3.58 3.35 16.50
C MET A 101 4.61 4.42 16.86
N VAL A 102 5.84 4.23 16.36
CA VAL A 102 6.93 5.19 16.45
C VAL A 102 6.96 6.01 15.16
N PHE A 103 7.05 7.33 15.26
CA PHE A 103 6.93 8.22 14.10
C PHE A 103 7.86 9.43 14.13
N LEU A 104 8.09 9.98 12.94
CA LEU A 104 8.70 11.28 12.68
C LEU A 104 7.60 12.27 12.28
N ASP A 105 7.69 13.49 12.81
CA ASP A 105 6.69 14.54 12.65
C ASP A 105 7.30 15.72 11.87
N PRO A 106 6.78 16.05 10.66
CA PRO A 106 7.28 17.17 9.88
C PRO A 106 6.75 18.54 10.33
N HIS A 107 5.80 18.63 11.28
CA HIS A 107 5.14 19.88 11.68
C HIS A 107 5.98 20.73 12.64
N TYR A 108 7.27 20.85 12.33
CA TYR A 108 8.19 21.76 12.99
C TYR A 108 8.85 22.65 11.94
N LEU A 109 8.57 23.96 12.02
CA LEU A 109 9.12 24.94 11.08
C LEU A 109 10.60 25.16 11.38
N GLN A 110 11.44 25.03 10.34
CA GLN A 110 12.88 25.22 10.43
C GLN A 110 13.36 26.23 9.39
N ASN A 111 14.45 26.92 9.69
CA ASN A 111 15.10 27.80 8.72
C ASN A 111 15.69 26.99 7.56
N SER A 112 15.55 27.49 6.34
CA SER A 112 16.15 26.86 5.16
C SER A 112 17.67 26.86 5.26
N ILE A 113 18.30 25.70 5.06
CA ILE A 113 19.76 25.58 4.99
C ILE A 113 20.21 25.75 3.53
N LYS A 114 21.22 26.59 3.30
CA LYS A 114 21.83 26.77 1.98
C LYS A 114 22.65 25.54 1.60
N MET A 115 22.08 24.69 0.73
CA MET A 115 22.70 23.44 0.27
C MET A 115 23.81 23.64 -0.78
N SER A 116 24.03 24.88 -1.27
CA SER A 116 25.10 25.18 -2.23
C SER A 116 26.51 25.04 -1.66
N LYS A 117 26.66 24.96 -0.33
CA LYS A 117 27.94 24.68 0.32
C LYS A 117 28.08 23.17 0.48
N ARG A 118 29.17 22.56 -0.02
CA ARG A 118 29.36 21.09 0.07
C ARG A 118 29.26 20.51 1.50
N ASN A 119 29.63 21.29 2.51
CA ASN A 119 29.60 20.86 3.92
C ASN A 119 28.53 21.65 4.70
N PHE A 120 27.28 21.67 4.21
CA PHE A 120 26.18 22.26 4.97
C PHE A 120 25.84 21.41 6.19
N SER A 121 25.36 22.05 7.27
CA SER A 121 24.96 21.31 8.47
C SER A 121 23.77 20.40 8.18
N VAL A 122 23.89 19.11 8.50
CA VAL A 122 22.79 18.14 8.38
C VAL A 122 21.98 17.99 9.66
N SER A 123 22.38 18.66 10.76
CA SER A 123 21.78 18.47 12.09
C SER A 123 20.27 18.65 12.15
N SER A 124 19.71 19.58 11.35
CA SER A 124 18.26 19.84 11.25
C SER A 124 17.46 18.71 10.60
N TYR A 125 18.11 17.84 9.83
CA TYR A 125 17.50 16.72 9.11
C TYR A 125 17.51 15.41 9.92
N HIS A 126 18.13 15.42 11.11
CA HIS A 126 18.15 14.29 12.02
C HIS A 126 17.27 14.59 13.24
N CYS A 127 16.28 13.73 13.48
CA CYS A 127 15.44 13.82 14.66
C CYS A 127 16.11 13.09 15.83
N THR A 128 16.36 13.78 16.95
CA THR A 128 16.99 13.19 18.15
C THR A 128 16.01 12.46 19.06
N ALA A 129 14.69 12.68 18.89
CA ALA A 129 13.67 12.12 19.76
C ALA A 129 12.51 11.51 18.96
N ALA A 130 12.42 10.18 18.97
CA ALA A 130 11.33 9.47 18.34
C ALA A 130 10.03 9.57 19.17
N ARG A 131 8.92 9.96 18.54
CA ARG A 131 7.61 10.13 19.19
C ARG A 131 6.74 8.88 19.00
N LYS A 132 5.74 8.71 19.87
CA LYS A 132 4.87 7.53 19.90
C LYS A 132 3.39 7.89 19.91
N ILE A 133 2.58 7.15 19.17
CA ILE A 133 1.11 7.32 19.13
C ILE A 133 0.42 5.94 19.19
N SER A 134 -0.74 5.86 19.83
CA SER A 134 -1.55 4.63 19.85
C SER A 134 -2.05 4.26 18.46
N PHE A 135 -2.13 2.97 18.14
CA PHE A 135 -2.76 2.50 16.90
C PHE A 135 -4.18 3.02 16.71
N SER A 136 -4.94 3.17 17.80
CA SER A 136 -6.32 3.68 17.77
C SER A 136 -6.45 5.15 17.35
N LYS A 137 -5.35 5.93 17.39
CA LYS A 137 -5.34 7.35 17.00
C LYS A 137 -4.81 7.56 15.58
N LEU A 138 -4.37 6.50 14.92
CA LEU A 138 -3.92 6.57 13.53
C LEU A 138 -5.12 6.79 12.61
N ASP A 139 -4.89 7.56 11.57
CA ASP A 139 -5.85 7.66 10.48
C ASP A 139 -5.87 6.32 9.73
N PRO A 140 -7.05 5.78 9.38
CA PRO A 140 -7.13 4.52 8.63
C PRO A 140 -6.61 4.65 7.20
N SER A 141 -6.50 5.86 6.63
CA SER A 141 -5.88 6.09 5.33
C SER A 141 -4.36 6.19 5.48
N ALA A 142 -3.64 5.26 4.86
CA ALA A 142 -2.19 5.21 4.91
C ALA A 142 -1.60 4.63 3.62
N THR A 143 -0.31 4.84 3.39
CA THR A 143 0.46 4.17 2.33
C THR A 143 1.64 3.46 2.98
N ILE A 144 1.75 2.16 2.73
CA ILE A 144 2.86 1.34 3.21
C ILE A 144 3.92 1.30 2.12
N GLY A 145 5.17 1.56 2.49
CA GLY A 145 6.31 1.54 1.57
C GLY A 145 7.18 0.30 1.76
N PHE A 146 7.68 -0.24 0.65
CA PHE A 146 8.68 -1.29 0.62
C PHE A 146 9.78 -0.97 -0.38
N TYR A 147 10.98 -1.49 -0.15
CA TYR A 147 12.11 -1.30 -1.07
C TYR A 147 12.79 -2.62 -1.39
N CYS A 148 12.73 -3.03 -2.65
CA CYS A 148 13.37 -4.25 -3.14
C CYS A 148 14.52 -3.87 -4.07
N LYS A 149 15.77 -4.05 -3.62
CA LYS A 149 16.94 -3.67 -4.42
C LYS A 149 17.16 -4.64 -5.58
N THR A 150 16.97 -5.92 -5.33
CA THR A 150 17.19 -7.00 -6.29
C THR A 150 15.89 -7.75 -6.60
N ARG A 151 15.89 -8.51 -7.70
CA ARG A 151 14.79 -9.43 -8.04
C ARG A 151 14.51 -10.41 -6.91
N ARG A 152 15.57 -10.94 -6.29
CA ARG A 152 15.45 -11.85 -5.14
C ARG A 152 14.75 -11.20 -3.96
N ASP A 153 15.06 -9.94 -3.65
CA ASP A 153 14.39 -9.20 -2.57
C ASP A 153 12.89 -9.09 -2.83
N PHE A 154 12.50 -8.88 -4.10
CA PHE A 154 11.10 -8.81 -4.51
C PHE A 154 10.37 -10.17 -4.42
N GLU A 155 11.04 -11.25 -4.82
CA GLU A 155 10.51 -12.62 -4.70
C GLU A 155 10.34 -13.02 -3.22
N GLU A 156 11.33 -12.72 -2.36
CA GLU A 156 11.26 -12.95 -0.91
C GLU A 156 10.17 -12.09 -0.24
N PHE A 157 10.05 -10.82 -0.64
CA PHE A 157 8.96 -9.93 -0.23
C PHE A 157 7.59 -10.53 -0.57
N SER A 158 7.40 -10.94 -1.82
CA SER A 158 6.13 -11.46 -2.32
C SER A 158 5.69 -12.71 -1.55
N ALA A 159 6.60 -13.66 -1.35
CA ALA A 159 6.34 -14.87 -0.58
C ALA A 159 6.01 -14.55 0.90
N THR A 160 6.75 -13.61 1.51
CA THR A 160 6.55 -13.23 2.91
C THR A 160 5.21 -12.53 3.12
N ILE A 161 4.84 -11.61 2.22
CA ILE A 161 3.54 -10.92 2.29
C ILE A 161 2.39 -11.91 2.09
N GLN A 162 2.51 -12.85 1.15
CA GLN A 162 1.50 -13.89 0.96
C GLN A 162 1.32 -14.73 2.24
N ASP A 163 2.39 -15.08 2.95
CA ASP A 163 2.28 -15.75 4.26
C ASP A 163 1.58 -14.89 5.31
N ILE A 164 1.97 -13.62 5.43
CA ILE A 164 1.41 -12.68 6.40
C ILE A 164 -0.09 -12.44 6.14
N THR A 165 -0.49 -12.34 4.87
CA THR A 165 -1.84 -11.94 4.46
C THR A 165 -2.81 -13.12 4.36
N LEU A 166 -2.38 -14.26 3.80
CA LEU A 166 -3.20 -15.46 3.62
C LEU A 166 -3.31 -16.32 4.88
N GLY A 167 -2.61 -15.97 5.96
CA GLY A 167 -2.89 -16.52 7.29
C GLY A 167 -2.56 -18.00 7.45
N ARG A 168 -1.51 -18.51 6.77
CA ARG A 168 -1.00 -19.87 6.99
C ARG A 168 -0.55 -20.13 8.44
N CYS A 169 -0.37 -19.07 9.23
CA CYS A 169 -0.26 -19.12 10.68
C CYS A 169 -1.56 -18.73 11.40
N GLY A 170 -2.51 -19.67 11.52
CA GLY A 170 -3.46 -19.72 12.64
C GLY A 170 -4.58 -18.67 12.72
N ARG A 171 -5.06 -18.10 11.61
CA ARG A 171 -6.16 -17.11 11.65
C ARG A 171 -7.55 -17.75 11.87
N PRO A 172 -8.45 -17.09 12.66
CA PRO A 172 -9.87 -17.38 12.61
C PRO A 172 -10.44 -17.01 11.23
N ARG A 173 -11.35 -17.83 10.70
CA ARG A 173 -11.98 -17.63 9.39
C ARG A 173 -12.70 -16.27 9.35
N GLY A 174 -12.41 -15.43 8.34
CA GLY A 174 -13.18 -14.20 8.06
C GLY A 174 -12.42 -12.87 8.07
N GLU A 175 -11.10 -12.86 8.22
CA GLU A 175 -10.31 -11.62 8.12
C GLU A 175 -9.85 -11.32 6.70
N TYR A 176 -10.09 -10.09 6.23
CA TYR A 176 -9.56 -9.60 4.96
C TYR A 176 -8.07 -9.25 5.08
N PRO A 177 -7.27 -9.45 4.03
CA PRO A 177 -5.87 -9.04 4.02
C PRO A 177 -5.73 -7.51 4.02
N VAL A 178 -4.56 -7.00 4.42
CA VAL A 178 -4.27 -5.55 4.38
C VAL A 178 -4.15 -5.07 2.93
N PHE A 179 -3.49 -5.88 2.12
CA PHE A 179 -3.33 -5.75 0.67
C PHE A 179 -2.98 -7.15 0.12
N VAL A 180 -3.05 -7.33 -1.20
CA VAL A 180 -2.81 -8.63 -1.86
C VAL A 180 -1.62 -8.54 -2.80
N VAL A 181 -0.87 -9.62 -2.90
CA VAL A 181 0.14 -9.82 -3.96
C VAL A 181 -0.34 -10.97 -4.83
N THR A 182 -0.61 -10.69 -6.10
CA THR A 182 -1.17 -11.66 -7.05
C THR A 182 -0.29 -11.77 -8.29
N GLU A 183 -0.33 -12.95 -8.90
CA GLU A 183 0.28 -13.16 -10.22
C GLU A 183 -0.59 -12.50 -11.30
N GLY A 184 0.06 -12.04 -12.37
CA GLY A 184 -0.57 -11.38 -13.51
C GLY A 184 -0.32 -9.87 -13.56
N SER A 185 -1.12 -9.19 -14.38
CA SER A 185 -1.02 -7.76 -14.70
C SER A 185 -2.37 -7.09 -14.50
N ALA A 186 -2.38 -5.88 -13.92
CA ALA A 186 -3.60 -5.12 -13.69
C ALA A 186 -4.41 -4.89 -14.97
N ALA A 187 -3.73 -4.73 -16.12
CA ALA A 187 -4.39 -4.50 -17.40
C ALA A 187 -5.30 -5.67 -17.78
N ILE A 188 -4.86 -6.92 -17.58
CA ILE A 188 -5.63 -8.10 -17.95
C ILE A 188 -6.84 -8.26 -17.03
N THR A 189 -6.64 -8.06 -15.72
CA THR A 189 -7.69 -8.24 -14.71
C THR A 189 -8.80 -7.19 -14.84
N ASN A 190 -8.42 -5.94 -15.10
CA ASN A 190 -9.38 -4.85 -15.33
C ASN A 190 -10.15 -5.02 -16.65
N HIS A 191 -9.54 -5.63 -17.67
CA HIS A 191 -10.24 -5.93 -18.93
C HIS A 191 -11.23 -7.10 -18.78
N THR A 192 -10.95 -8.09 -17.92
CA THR A 192 -11.94 -9.13 -17.61
C THR A 192 -13.15 -8.60 -16.83
N ASP A 193 -12.95 -7.62 -15.93
CA ASP A 193 -14.06 -6.96 -15.22
C ASP A 193 -14.87 -6.02 -16.12
N ALA A 194 -14.29 -5.50 -17.20
CA ALA A 194 -15.01 -4.74 -18.23
C ALA A 194 -15.83 -5.62 -19.19
N LEU A 195 -15.59 -6.94 -19.20
CA LEU A 195 -16.36 -7.94 -19.95
C LEU A 195 -17.35 -8.72 -19.08
N GLY A 196 -17.42 -8.43 -17.77
CA GLY A 196 -18.56 -8.79 -16.94
C GLY A 196 -19.80 -8.12 -17.52
N SER A 197 -20.71 -8.93 -18.06
CA SER A 197 -21.91 -8.48 -18.74
C SER A 197 -22.63 -7.38 -17.94
N SER A 198 -23.13 -6.35 -18.61
CA SER A 198 -23.98 -5.33 -17.97
C SER A 198 -25.24 -5.93 -17.33
N GLU A 199 -25.51 -7.22 -17.50
CA GLU A 199 -26.60 -7.96 -16.88
C GLU A 199 -26.29 -8.37 -15.42
N ASP A 200 -25.03 -8.58 -15.03
CA ASP A 200 -24.67 -9.05 -13.68
C ASP A 200 -24.75 -7.95 -12.60
N ARG A 201 -24.89 -6.69 -13.00
CA ARG A 201 -25.11 -5.55 -12.08
C ARG A 201 -26.58 -5.28 -11.79
N VAL A 202 -27.50 -5.99 -12.44
CA VAL A 202 -28.95 -5.80 -12.29
C VAL A 202 -29.55 -6.95 -11.50
N LEU A 203 -29.78 -6.73 -10.21
CA LEU A 203 -30.45 -7.69 -9.35
C LEU A 203 -31.96 -7.64 -9.61
N LYS A 204 -32.51 -8.65 -10.29
CA LYS A 204 -33.96 -8.75 -10.58
C LYS A 204 -34.67 -9.48 -9.44
N VAL A 205 -35.40 -8.73 -8.62
CA VAL A 205 -36.22 -9.28 -7.53
C VAL A 205 -37.61 -9.60 -8.07
N ARG A 206 -38.02 -10.86 -7.94
CA ARG A 206 -39.38 -11.31 -8.27
C ARG A 206 -40.20 -11.43 -6.99
N ARG A 207 -41.24 -10.61 -6.84
CA ARG A 207 -42.22 -10.75 -5.75
C ARG A 207 -43.51 -11.37 -6.25
N HIS A 208 -44.05 -12.28 -5.46
CA HIS A 208 -45.40 -12.83 -5.65
C HIS A 208 -46.29 -12.17 -4.60
N VAL A 209 -47.12 -11.21 -5.03
CA VAL A 209 -48.06 -10.50 -4.16
C VAL A 209 -49.39 -11.24 -4.22
N ILE A 210 -49.80 -11.82 -3.09
CA ILE A 210 -51.12 -12.43 -2.95
C ILE A 210 -52.09 -11.34 -2.51
N THR A 211 -53.03 -10.99 -3.39
CA THR A 211 -54.09 -10.03 -3.07
C THR A 211 -55.05 -10.62 -2.05
N GLN A 212 -55.77 -9.77 -1.30
CA GLN A 212 -56.76 -10.21 -0.29
C GLN A 212 -57.89 -11.08 -0.87
N GLN A 213 -58.02 -11.13 -2.20
CA GLN A 213 -58.97 -11.98 -2.94
C GLN A 213 -58.36 -13.32 -3.41
N GLY A 214 -57.13 -13.67 -2.97
CA GLY A 214 -56.47 -14.94 -3.29
C GLY A 214 -55.74 -14.98 -4.64
N THR A 215 -55.77 -13.90 -5.41
CA THR A 215 -55.11 -13.83 -6.72
C THR A 215 -53.61 -13.52 -6.56
N VAL A 216 -52.75 -14.33 -7.17
CA VAL A 216 -51.28 -14.15 -7.16
C VAL A 216 -50.87 -13.24 -8.31
N ARG A 217 -50.38 -12.04 -8.01
CA ARG A 217 -49.73 -11.14 -8.98
C ARG A 217 -48.22 -11.29 -8.90
N ARG A 218 -47.57 -11.33 -10.07
CA ARG A 218 -46.10 -11.40 -10.19
C ARG A 218 -45.60 -10.01 -10.54
N GLU A 219 -44.78 -9.44 -9.66
CA GLU A 219 -44.13 -8.16 -9.86
C GLU A 219 -42.62 -8.37 -9.97
N PHE A 220 -41.99 -7.58 -10.84
CA PHE A 220 -40.55 -7.59 -11.07
C PHE A 220 -40.00 -6.21 -10.75
N GLU A 221 -38.99 -6.16 -9.88
CA GLU A 221 -38.21 -4.95 -9.60
C GLU A 221 -36.75 -5.20 -9.98
N GLU A 222 -36.14 -4.26 -10.69
CA GLU A 222 -34.74 -4.33 -11.12
C GLU A 222 -33.93 -3.31 -10.31
N TYR A 223 -32.86 -3.78 -9.64
CA TYR A 223 -31.96 -2.93 -8.87
C TYR A 223 -30.57 -2.92 -9.47
N VAL A 224 -29.99 -1.73 -9.65
CA VAL A 224 -28.58 -1.61 -10.02
C VAL A 224 -27.74 -1.68 -8.75
N VAL A 225 -26.88 -2.69 -8.64
CA VAL A 225 -25.95 -2.86 -7.53
C VAL A 225 -24.63 -2.18 -7.91
N LEU A 226 -24.23 -1.18 -7.12
CA LEU A 226 -22.98 -0.44 -7.26
C LEU A 226 -21.80 -1.19 -6.65
#